data_AF-A0A925LWA3-F1
#
_entry.id   AF-A0A925LWA3-F1
#
_cell.length_a   1.000
_cell.length_b   1.000
_cell.length_c   1.000
_cell.angle_alpha   90.00
_cell.angle_beta   90.00
_cell.angle_gamma   90.00
#
_symmetry.space_group_name_H-M   'P 1'
#
loop_
_entity.id
_entity.type
_entity.pdbx_description
1 polymer ?
#
loop_
_entity_poly.entity_id
_entity_poly.type
_entity_poly.pdbx_seq_one_letter_code
_entity_poly.pdbx_strand_id
1 'polypeptide(L)'
;DYVLPASWKKAQASLTNSTPFNFVSTADIIGGNSGSPVVNRAGELIGLIFDGNVQSLSGNYIYTDRQARSVSVHSSAIREALQTVYGADGIVKELGK
;
A
#
# COMPACT_ATOMS: atom_id res chain seq x y z
N ASP A 1 5.45 -19.62 -0.87
CA ASP A 1 5.10 -18.20 -0.60
C ASP A 1 5.17 -17.27 -1.81
N TYR A 2 5.90 -17.59 -2.88
CA TYR A 2 6.00 -16.72 -4.08
C TYR A 2 5.13 -17.13 -5.28
N VAL A 3 4.13 -17.99 -5.08
CA VAL A 3 3.24 -18.44 -6.16
C VAL A 3 2.13 -17.43 -6.36
N LEU A 4 2.12 -16.75 -7.50
CA LEU A 4 1.04 -15.81 -7.83
C LEU A 4 -0.28 -16.55 -8.13
N PRO A 5 -1.43 -16.04 -7.64
CA PRO A 5 -2.75 -16.54 -8.00
C PRO A 5 -2.99 -16.48 -9.52
N ALA A 6 -3.84 -17.38 -10.03
CA ALA A 6 -4.14 -17.46 -11.46
C ALA A 6 -4.74 -16.14 -12.02
N SER A 7 -5.50 -15.39 -11.21
CA SER A 7 -6.03 -14.08 -11.58
C SER A 7 -4.94 -13.09 -11.97
N TRP A 8 -3.89 -12.98 -11.16
CA TRP A 8 -2.74 -12.10 -11.41
C TRP A 8 -1.96 -12.53 -12.65
N LYS A 9 -1.77 -13.84 -12.85
CA LYS A 9 -1.12 -14.37 -14.06
C LYS A 9 -1.91 -14.04 -15.32
N LYS A 10 -3.25 -14.19 -15.27
CA LYS A 10 -4.14 -13.86 -16.40
C LYS A 10 -4.16 -12.36 -16.70
N ALA A 11 -4.10 -11.52 -15.67
CA ALA A 11 -4.13 -10.07 -15.79
C ALA A 11 -2.78 -9.45 -16.21
N GLN A 12 -1.68 -10.22 -16.20
CA GLN A 12 -0.31 -9.72 -16.37
C GLN A 12 -0.13 -8.82 -17.60
N ALA A 13 -0.69 -9.21 -18.74
CA ALA A 13 -0.56 -8.44 -19.98
C ALA A 13 -1.35 -7.12 -19.98
N SER A 14 -2.34 -6.98 -19.08
CA SER A 14 -3.19 -5.81 -18.94
C SER A 14 -2.74 -4.87 -17.83
N LEU A 15 -1.81 -5.31 -16.96
CA LEU A 15 -1.29 -4.49 -15.87
C LEU A 15 -0.36 -3.38 -16.39
N THR A 16 -0.48 -2.20 -15.80
CA THR A 16 0.47 -1.11 -16.03
C THR A 16 1.74 -1.33 -15.20
N ASN A 17 2.85 -1.71 -15.85
CA ASN A 17 4.12 -2.03 -15.17
C ASN A 17 4.74 -0.87 -14.36
N SER A 18 4.37 0.37 -14.66
CA SER A 18 4.84 1.56 -13.93
C SER A 18 3.97 1.92 -12.73
N THR A 19 2.87 1.21 -12.47
CA THR A 19 2.02 1.47 -11.30
C THR A 19 2.82 1.23 -10.02
N PRO A 20 2.96 2.22 -9.13
CA PRO A 20 3.66 2.04 -7.87
C PRO A 20 2.88 1.09 -6.97
N PHE A 21 3.55 0.07 -6.42
CA PHE A 21 2.92 -0.90 -5.51
C PHE A 21 2.97 -0.43 -4.06
N ASN A 22 4.17 -0.12 -3.58
CA ASN A 22 4.41 0.26 -2.21
C ASN A 22 5.28 1.52 -2.17
N PHE A 23 5.20 2.24 -1.06
CA PHE A 23 6.11 3.33 -0.73
C PHE A 23 6.45 3.29 0.75
N VAL A 24 7.48 4.07 1.11
CA VAL A 24 7.92 4.20 2.50
C VAL A 24 7.87 5.66 2.94
N SER A 25 7.68 5.88 4.23
CA SER A 25 7.78 7.21 4.84
C SER A 25 8.41 7.13 6.23
N THR A 26 8.68 8.29 6.83
CA THR A 26 9.23 8.42 8.18
C THR A 26 8.14 8.52 9.26
N ALA A 27 6.89 8.15 8.93
CA ALA A 27 5.83 8.10 9.92
C ALA A 27 6.17 7.04 10.98
N ASP A 28 5.98 7.40 12.25
CA ASP A 28 6.16 6.49 13.37
C ASP A 28 4.95 5.59 13.51
N ILE A 29 5.18 4.27 13.48
CA ILE A 29 4.11 3.27 13.55
C ILE A 29 4.54 2.10 14.45
N ILE A 30 3.56 1.45 15.04
CA ILE A 30 3.71 0.20 15.77
C ILE A 30 2.56 -0.77 15.44
N GLY A 31 2.52 -1.91 16.12
CA GLY A 31 1.38 -2.82 16.04
C GLY A 31 0.07 -2.10 16.36
N GLY A 32 -0.92 -2.24 15.47
CA GLY A 32 -2.20 -1.53 15.54
C GLY A 32 -2.41 -0.48 14.44
N ASN A 33 -1.35 -0.03 13.77
CA ASN A 33 -1.45 0.92 12.66
C ASN A 33 -1.84 0.26 11.32
N SER A 34 -1.90 -1.07 11.21
CA SER A 34 -2.30 -1.75 9.98
C SER A 34 -3.68 -1.28 9.50
N GLY A 35 -3.75 -0.84 8.24
CA GLY A 35 -4.94 -0.23 7.64
C GLY A 35 -5.07 1.28 7.82
N SER A 36 -4.14 1.94 8.53
CA SER A 36 -4.19 3.40 8.71
C SER A 36 -4.06 4.13 7.37
N PRO A 37 -4.88 5.17 7.12
CA PRO A 37 -4.80 5.96 5.89
C PRO A 37 -3.54 6.83 5.88
N VAL A 38 -2.84 6.86 4.76
CA VAL A 38 -1.79 7.83 4.47
C VAL A 38 -2.36 8.89 3.54
N VAL A 39 -2.26 10.15 3.94
CA VAL A 39 -2.77 11.29 3.17
C VAL A 39 -1.66 12.24 2.73
N ASN A 40 -1.87 12.90 1.59
CA ASN A 40 -0.98 13.98 1.14
C ASN A 40 -1.33 15.32 1.84
N ARG A 41 -0.63 16.40 1.46
CA ARG A 41 -0.84 17.75 2.04
C ARG A 41 -2.23 18.32 1.82
N ALA A 42 -2.97 17.83 0.82
CA ALA A 42 -4.36 18.22 0.55
C ALA A 42 -5.38 17.34 1.29
N GLY A 43 -4.93 16.35 2.07
CA GLY A 43 -5.81 15.40 2.76
C GLY A 43 -6.33 14.26 1.88
N GLU A 44 -5.80 14.09 0.67
CA GLU A 44 -6.20 13.02 -0.25
C GLU A 44 -5.50 11.70 0.12
N LEU A 45 -6.22 10.59 0.05
CA LEU A 45 -5.70 9.25 0.35
C LEU A 45 -4.69 8.80 -0.72
N ILE A 46 -3.44 8.57 -0.31
CA ILE A 46 -2.35 8.10 -1.17
C ILE A 46 -1.92 6.66 -0.89
N GLY A 47 -2.36 6.08 0.23
CA GLY A 47 -2.04 4.70 0.55
C GLY A 47 -2.57 4.24 1.90
N LEU A 48 -2.30 2.98 2.22
CA LEU A 48 -2.65 2.36 3.50
C LEU A 48 -1.40 1.73 4.12
N ILE A 49 -1.16 2.01 5.40
CA ILE A 49 -0.07 1.38 6.15
C ILE A 49 -0.36 -0.11 6.31
N PHE A 50 0.64 -0.96 6.09
CA PHE A 50 0.52 -2.39 6.38
C PHE A 50 1.67 -2.96 7.21
N ASP A 51 2.84 -2.32 7.23
CA ASP A 51 3.99 -2.80 8.00
C ASP A 51 5.03 -1.70 8.24
N GLY A 52 6.09 -2.02 8.98
CA GLY A 52 7.35 -1.27 9.05
C GLY A 52 8.53 -2.11 8.56
N ASN A 53 9.67 -1.47 8.29
CA ASN A 53 10.90 -2.22 7.97
C ASN A 53 11.54 -2.83 9.23
N VAL A 54 12.52 -3.74 9.06
CA VAL A 54 13.16 -4.43 10.20
C VAL A 54 13.76 -3.47 11.24
N GLN A 55 14.23 -2.28 10.82
CA GLN A 55 14.77 -1.27 11.71
C GLN A 55 13.69 -0.57 12.56
N SER A 56 12.40 -0.70 12.25
CA SER A 56 11.31 -0.15 13.06
C SER A 56 10.90 -1.05 14.23
N LEU A 57 11.46 -2.26 14.39
CA LEU A 57 11.05 -3.20 15.44
C LEU A 57 11.26 -2.66 16.86
N SER A 58 12.23 -1.76 17.07
CA SER A 58 12.44 -1.09 18.35
C SER A 58 11.46 0.06 18.61
N GLY A 59 10.60 0.43 17.65
CA GLY A 59 9.70 1.59 17.71
C GLY A 59 8.72 1.55 18.88
N ASN A 60 8.39 0.36 19.39
CA ASN A 60 7.61 0.18 20.62
C ASN A 60 8.27 0.81 21.87
N TYR A 61 9.58 1.01 21.84
CA TYR A 61 10.37 1.47 22.98
C TYR A 61 11.12 2.77 22.68
N ILE A 62 11.62 2.94 21.46
CA ILE A 62 12.45 4.09 21.06
C ILE A 62 12.11 4.51 19.64
N TYR A 63 11.70 5.77 19.48
CA TYR A 63 11.52 6.42 18.18
C TYR A 63 12.87 6.78 17.53
N THR A 64 12.96 6.58 16.21
CA THR A 64 14.06 7.07 15.36
C THR A 64 13.60 7.19 13.92
N ASP A 65 13.99 8.25 13.22
CA ASP A 65 13.67 8.48 11.80
C ASP A 65 14.86 8.18 10.87
N ARG A 66 16.02 7.80 11.42
CA ARG A 66 17.24 7.59 10.63
C ARG A 66 17.10 6.42 9.67
N GLN A 67 16.64 5.27 10.18
CA GLN A 67 16.51 4.03 9.41
C GLN A 67 15.11 3.42 9.44
N ALA A 68 14.32 3.66 10.49
CA ALA A 68 12.97 3.12 10.57
C ALA A 68 12.06 3.77 9.53
N ARG A 69 11.25 2.95 8.87
CA ARG A 69 10.28 3.40 7.86
C ARG A 69 8.97 2.65 8.03
N SER A 70 7.87 3.38 7.96
CA SER A 70 6.57 2.78 7.71
C SER A 70 6.47 2.38 6.24
N VAL A 71 5.85 1.24 5.96
CA VAL A 71 5.59 0.69 4.64
C VAL A 71 4.10 0.76 4.37
N SER A 72 3.75 1.26 3.19
CA SER A 72 2.36 1.45 2.78
C SER A 72 2.15 0.95 1.36
N VAL A 73 0.98 0.37 1.12
CA VAL A 73 0.52 0.07 -0.24
C VAL A 73 0.02 1.38 -0.86
N HIS A 74 0.40 1.63 -2.10
CA HIS A 74 -0.01 2.83 -2.83
C HIS A 74 -1.46 2.71 -3.32
N SER A 75 -2.22 3.79 -3.24
CA SER A 75 -3.64 3.81 -3.67
C SER A 75 -3.81 3.39 -5.14
N SER A 76 -2.89 3.80 -6.02
CA SER A 76 -2.87 3.35 -7.42
C SER A 76 -2.78 1.83 -7.59
N ALA A 77 -2.01 1.12 -6.77
CA ALA A 77 -1.95 -0.34 -6.86
C ALA A 77 -3.21 -1.02 -6.34
N ILE A 78 -3.83 -0.48 -5.28
CA ILE A 78 -5.14 -0.94 -4.81
C ILE A 78 -6.16 -0.82 -5.95
N ARG A 79 -6.22 0.36 -6.58
CA ARG A 79 -7.17 0.64 -7.66
C ARG A 79 -6.90 -0.22 -8.90
N GLU A 80 -5.65 -0.34 -9.34
CA GLU A 80 -5.26 -1.19 -10.47
C GLU A 80 -5.61 -2.66 -10.23
N ALA A 81 -5.36 -3.18 -9.02
CA ALA A 81 -5.74 -4.54 -8.67
C ALA A 81 -7.26 -4.74 -8.71
N LEU A 82 -8.02 -3.83 -8.09
CA LEU A 82 -9.49 -3.89 -8.10
C LEU A 82 -10.04 -3.89 -9.52
N GLN A 83 -9.53 -3.02 -10.40
CA GLN A 83 -10.02 -2.89 -11.76
C GLN A 83 -9.53 -4.04 -12.67
N THR A 84 -8.22 -4.22 -12.78
CA THR A 84 -7.60 -5.07 -13.81
C THR A 84 -7.51 -6.54 -13.39
N VAL A 85 -7.29 -6.82 -12.10
CA VAL A 85 -7.12 -8.20 -11.60
C VAL A 85 -8.46 -8.79 -11.15
N TYR A 86 -9.30 -7.98 -10.49
CA TYR A 86 -10.52 -8.47 -9.84
C TYR A 86 -11.82 -8.09 -10.57
N GLY A 87 -11.79 -7.16 -11.53
CA GLY A 87 -12.99 -6.73 -12.27
C GLY A 87 -14.03 -6.06 -11.37
N ALA A 88 -13.60 -5.40 -10.29
CA ALA A 88 -14.45 -4.79 -9.27
C ALA A 88 -14.82 -3.34 -9.63
N ASP A 89 -15.30 -3.11 -10.86
CA ASP A 89 -15.57 -1.77 -11.40
C ASP A 89 -16.57 -0.96 -10.55
N GLY A 90 -17.53 -1.63 -9.91
CA GLY A 90 -18.49 -1.00 -8.99
C GLY A 90 -17.80 -0.32 -7.80
N ILE A 91 -16.86 -1.02 -7.16
CA ILE A 91 -16.10 -0.50 -6.02
C ILE A 91 -15.16 0.62 -6.47
N VAL A 92 -14.48 0.45 -7.62
CA VAL A 92 -13.63 1.49 -8.20
C VAL A 92 -14.43 2.78 -8.45
N LYS A 93 -15.69 2.65 -8.89
CA LYS A 93 -16.58 3.79 -9.09
C LYS A 93 -16.99 4.45 -7.76
N GLU A 94 -17.26 3.67 -6.71
CA GLU A 94 -17.61 4.19 -5.37
C GLU A 94 -16.44 4.94 -4.71
N LEU A 95 -15.20 4.49 -4.90
CA LEU A 95 -14.01 5.15 -4.35
C LEU A 95 -13.72 6.53 -4.96
N GLY A 96 -14.30 6.84 -6.12
CA GLY A 96 -14.11 8.13 -6.78
C GLY A 96 -12.82 8.21 -7.60
N LYS A 97 -12.31 9.44 -7.77
CA LYS A 97 -11.12 9.72 -8.58
C LYS A 97 -9.87 9.79 -7.74
#